data_AF-A0A0G1CWH7-F1
#
_entry.id   AF-A0A0G1CWH7-F1
#
_cell.length_a   1.000
_cell.length_b   1.000
_cell.length_c   1.000
_cell.angle_alpha   90.00
_cell.angle_beta   90.00
_cell.angle_gamma   90.00
#
_symmetry.space_group_name_H-M   'P 1'
#
loop_
_entity.id
_entity.type
_entity.pdbx_description
1 polymer ?
#
loop_
_entity_poly.entity_id
_entity_poly.type
_entity_poly.pdbx_seq_one_letter_code
_entity_poly.pdbx_strand_id
1 'polypeptide(L)'
;MSFSNKIMATETELKKLKEEYPEFFKRTPPEIIDFVFSEKTSEKIADIAVKNGVNNEEQIEGIAFRVVWVLLGKLPSGNLAMTLELGLKLVPEIAKKVADETNDFISSAMVQLKSGEIVQPEKELPGETIVEEKPKRPSSKDVYRESVE
;
A
#
# COMPACT_ATOMS: atom_id res chain seq x y z
N MET A 1 -15.42 14.37 -20.60
CA MET A 1 -14.77 13.18 -21.20
C MET A 1 -14.35 12.29 -20.06
N SER A 2 -15.15 11.25 -19.76
CA SER A 2 -14.91 10.33 -18.66
C SER A 2 -14.09 9.16 -19.16
N PHE A 3 -12.82 9.09 -18.78
CA PHE A 3 -12.02 7.88 -18.90
C PHE A 3 -11.93 7.24 -17.51
N SER A 4 -12.93 6.43 -17.19
CA SER A 4 -12.90 5.52 -16.05
C SER A 4 -12.85 4.09 -16.58
N ASN A 5 -11.72 3.70 -17.18
CA ASN A 5 -11.37 2.28 -17.27
C ASN A 5 -10.49 1.97 -16.06
N LYS A 6 -11.18 1.77 -14.94
CA LYS A 6 -10.62 1.26 -13.69
C LYS A 6 -10.21 -0.19 -13.98
N ILE A 7 -8.91 -0.48 -13.90
CA ILE A 7 -8.39 -1.86 -13.92
C ILE A 7 -9.01 -2.58 -12.73
N MET A 8 -10.05 -3.37 -12.97
CA MET A 8 -10.65 -4.23 -11.96
C MET A 8 -10.85 -5.59 -12.59
N ALA A 9 -10.28 -6.63 -11.98
CA ALA A 9 -10.77 -7.97 -12.17
C ALA A 9 -12.21 -8.02 -11.63
N THR A 10 -13.19 -7.74 -12.50
CA THR A 10 -14.60 -7.96 -12.17
C THR A 10 -14.79 -9.44 -11.81
N GLU A 11 -15.80 -9.81 -11.02
CA GLU A 11 -16.06 -11.24 -10.70
C GLU A 11 -16.07 -12.14 -11.96
N THR A 12 -16.48 -11.56 -13.09
CA THR A 12 -16.43 -12.14 -14.42
C THR A 12 -15.00 -12.43 -14.91
N GLU A 13 -14.05 -11.54 -14.69
CA GLU A 13 -12.63 -11.72 -15.07
C GLU A 13 -11.92 -12.72 -14.15
N LEU A 14 -12.20 -12.68 -12.84
CA LEU A 14 -11.66 -13.67 -11.92
C LEU A 14 -12.16 -15.09 -12.27
N LYS A 15 -13.43 -15.21 -12.67
CA LYS A 15 -14.00 -16.48 -13.13
C LYS A 15 -13.31 -16.99 -14.40
N LYS A 16 -13.10 -16.12 -15.40
CA LYS A 16 -12.34 -16.47 -16.61
C LYS A 16 -10.91 -16.91 -16.28
N LEU A 17 -10.24 -16.20 -15.36
CA LEU A 17 -8.89 -16.54 -14.95
C LEU A 17 -8.82 -17.90 -14.24
N LYS A 18 -9.84 -18.24 -13.44
CA LYS A 18 -9.98 -19.58 -12.82
C LYS A 18 -10.19 -20.69 -13.85
N GLU A 19 -10.91 -20.40 -14.94
CA GLU A 19 -11.10 -21.33 -16.06
C GLU A 19 -9.83 -21.48 -16.91
N GLU A 20 -9.09 -20.39 -17.10
CA GLU A 20 -7.87 -20.36 -17.92
C GLU A 20 -6.66 -20.96 -17.20
N TYR A 21 -6.55 -20.74 -15.89
CA TYR A 21 -5.43 -21.21 -15.05
C TYR A 21 -5.89 -22.04 -13.84
N PRO A 22 -6.67 -23.12 -14.03
CA PRO A 22 -7.27 -23.86 -12.92
C PRO A 22 -6.23 -24.46 -11.97
N GLU A 23 -5.08 -24.90 -12.51
CA GLU A 23 -3.99 -25.47 -11.72
C GLU A 23 -3.30 -24.44 -10.82
N PHE A 24 -3.31 -23.16 -11.20
CA PHE A 24 -2.78 -22.08 -10.36
C PHE A 24 -3.63 -21.90 -9.11
N PHE A 25 -4.95 -21.82 -9.27
CA PHE A 25 -5.89 -21.64 -8.16
C PHE A 25 -6.01 -22.87 -7.25
N LYS A 26 -5.77 -24.08 -7.77
CA LYS A 26 -5.73 -25.30 -6.94
C LYS A 26 -4.49 -25.39 -6.06
N ARG A 27 -3.36 -24.86 -6.53
CA ARG A 27 -2.05 -24.96 -5.84
C ARG A 27 -1.78 -23.78 -4.92
N THR A 28 -2.49 -22.68 -5.11
CA THR A 28 -2.29 -21.45 -4.33
C THR A 28 -3.36 -21.37 -3.24
N PRO A 29 -2.98 -21.17 -1.97
CA PRO A 29 -3.94 -20.97 -0.89
C PRO A 29 -4.93 -19.84 -1.21
N PRO A 30 -6.24 -20.02 -0.93
CA PRO A 30 -7.25 -19.02 -1.24
C PRO A 30 -6.99 -17.69 -0.55
N GLU A 31 -6.38 -17.69 0.64
CA GLU A 31 -6.03 -16.49 1.39
C GLU A 31 -4.98 -15.64 0.65
N ILE A 32 -4.04 -16.29 -0.04
CA ILE A 32 -3.03 -15.59 -0.85
C ILE A 32 -3.66 -15.05 -2.12
N ILE A 33 -4.58 -15.80 -2.73
CA ILE A 33 -5.34 -15.34 -3.90
C ILE A 33 -6.14 -14.09 -3.53
N ASP A 34 -6.92 -14.15 -2.48
CA ASP A 34 -7.75 -13.02 -2.03
C ASP A 34 -6.89 -11.82 -1.66
N PHE A 35 -5.73 -12.05 -1.02
CA PHE A 35 -4.77 -10.99 -0.71
C PHE A 35 -4.20 -10.34 -1.99
N VAL A 36 -3.76 -11.13 -2.97
CA VAL A 36 -3.20 -10.64 -4.23
C VAL A 36 -4.21 -9.84 -5.04
N PHE A 37 -5.47 -10.29 -5.09
CA PHE A 37 -6.55 -9.62 -5.83
C PHE A 37 -7.28 -8.54 -5.01
N SER A 38 -6.84 -8.25 -3.79
CA SER A 38 -7.45 -7.22 -2.95
C SER A 38 -7.12 -5.81 -3.45
N GLU A 39 -8.14 -4.93 -3.52
CA GLU A 39 -7.94 -3.49 -3.78
C GLU A 39 -6.93 -2.88 -2.79
N LYS A 40 -6.96 -3.31 -1.52
CA LYS A 40 -6.04 -2.80 -0.50
C LYS A 40 -4.57 -3.11 -0.83
N THR A 41 -4.31 -4.27 -1.44
CA THR A 41 -2.95 -4.68 -1.81
C THR A 41 -2.46 -3.87 -3.00
N SER A 42 -3.28 -3.70 -4.04
CA SER A 42 -2.90 -2.88 -5.20
C SER A 42 -2.72 -1.41 -4.84
N GLU A 43 -3.62 -0.84 -4.03
CA GLU A 43 -3.48 0.51 -3.48
C GLU A 43 -2.19 0.66 -2.68
N LYS A 44 -1.88 -0.28 -1.78
CA LYS A 44 -0.69 -0.19 -0.95
C LYS A 44 0.61 -0.26 -1.75
N ILE A 45 0.66 -1.11 -2.78
CA ILE A 45 1.84 -1.20 -3.67
C ILE A 45 2.01 0.10 -4.45
N ALA A 46 0.92 0.66 -4.99
CA ALA A 46 0.95 1.94 -5.70
C ALA A 46 1.41 3.07 -4.77
N ASP A 47 0.89 3.14 -3.54
CA ASP A 47 1.29 4.12 -2.53
C ASP A 47 2.80 4.05 -2.22
N ILE A 48 3.33 2.84 -2.01
CA ILE A 48 4.77 2.63 -1.75
C ILE A 48 5.60 3.14 -2.94
N ALA A 49 5.17 2.83 -4.17
CA ALA A 49 5.87 3.25 -5.37
C ALA A 49 5.89 4.78 -5.53
N VAL A 50 4.71 5.42 -5.43
CA VAL A 50 4.55 6.87 -5.58
C VAL A 50 5.28 7.62 -4.47
N LYS A 51 5.18 7.17 -3.22
CA LYS A 51 5.91 7.73 -2.06
C LYS A 51 7.43 7.74 -2.27
N ASN A 52 7.95 6.77 -3.02
CA ASN A 52 9.38 6.67 -3.34
C ASN A 52 9.76 7.32 -4.68
N GLY A 53 8.84 8.06 -5.30
CA GLY A 53 9.10 8.84 -6.52
C GLY A 53 8.87 8.07 -7.83
N VAL A 54 8.26 6.89 -7.79
CA VAL A 54 7.89 6.12 -8.98
C VAL A 54 6.46 6.50 -9.38
N ASN A 55 6.33 7.39 -10.37
CA ASN A 55 5.03 7.90 -10.84
C ASN A 55 4.62 7.33 -12.21
N ASN A 56 5.45 6.47 -12.80
CA ASN A 56 5.16 5.86 -14.10
C ASN A 56 4.29 4.60 -13.87
N GLU A 57 3.12 4.56 -14.52
CA GLU A 57 2.15 3.47 -14.37
C GLU A 57 2.74 2.10 -14.75
N GLU A 58 3.52 2.00 -15.83
CA GLU A 58 4.16 0.74 -16.26
C GLU A 58 5.18 0.25 -15.21
N GLN A 59 5.89 1.16 -14.55
CA GLN A 59 6.80 0.82 -13.46
C GLN A 59 6.04 0.37 -12.21
N ILE A 60 4.92 1.02 -11.88
CA ILE A 60 4.07 0.62 -10.76
C ILE A 60 3.46 -0.76 -10.99
N GLU A 61 2.93 -1.02 -12.18
CA GLU A 61 2.43 -2.34 -12.58
C GLU A 61 3.54 -3.39 -12.54
N GLY A 62 4.72 -3.02 -13.03
CA GLY A 62 5.90 -3.88 -12.97
C GLY A 62 6.38 -4.19 -11.56
N ILE A 63 6.22 -3.26 -10.61
CA ILE A 63 6.47 -3.50 -9.19
C ILE A 63 5.42 -4.51 -8.70
N ALA A 64 4.13 -4.24 -8.89
CA ALA A 64 3.04 -5.11 -8.46
C ALA A 64 3.22 -6.55 -8.97
N PHE A 65 3.59 -6.72 -10.24
CA PHE A 65 3.87 -8.04 -10.81
C PHE A 65 4.98 -8.80 -10.06
N ARG A 66 6.09 -8.13 -9.74
CA ARG A 66 7.20 -8.74 -8.98
C ARG A 66 6.81 -9.02 -7.54
N VAL A 67 5.99 -8.18 -6.93
CA VAL A 67 5.43 -8.43 -5.59
C VAL A 67 4.59 -9.70 -5.57
N VAL A 68 3.73 -9.89 -6.57
CA VAL A 68 2.96 -11.12 -6.72
C VAL A 68 3.89 -12.33 -6.86
N TRP A 69 4.99 -12.22 -7.60
CA TRP A 69 5.97 -13.30 -7.68
C TRP A 69 6.62 -13.63 -6.34
N VAL A 70 6.86 -12.63 -5.48
CA VAL A 70 7.35 -12.86 -4.12
C VAL A 70 6.30 -13.60 -3.29
N LEU A 71 5.04 -13.15 -3.32
CA LEU A 71 3.93 -13.76 -2.59
C LEU A 71 3.70 -15.22 -3.01
N LEU A 72 3.88 -15.53 -4.29
CA LEU A 72 3.76 -16.88 -4.84
C LEU A 72 5.03 -17.75 -4.64
N GLY A 73 6.05 -17.22 -3.96
CA GLY A 73 7.31 -17.93 -3.72
C GLY A 73 8.12 -18.19 -4.99
N LYS A 74 7.85 -17.46 -6.08
CA LYS A 74 8.59 -17.54 -7.36
C LYS A 74 9.81 -16.63 -7.38
N LEU A 75 9.79 -15.57 -6.56
CA LEU A 75 10.89 -14.64 -6.39
C LEU A 75 11.26 -14.56 -4.90
N PRO A 76 12.54 -14.78 -4.51
CA PRO A 76 12.96 -14.50 -3.14
C PRO A 76 12.80 -13.02 -2.81
N SER A 77 12.24 -12.69 -1.65
CA SER A 77 12.06 -11.30 -1.19
C SER A 77 13.37 -10.51 -1.15
N GLY A 78 14.48 -11.17 -0.78
CA GLY A 78 15.83 -10.56 -0.79
C GLY A 78 16.34 -10.15 -2.18
N ASN A 79 15.74 -10.71 -3.25
CA ASN A 79 16.11 -10.37 -4.63
C ASN A 79 15.18 -9.29 -5.23
N LEU A 80 14.15 -8.85 -4.51
CA LEU A 80 13.18 -7.89 -5.03
C LEU A 80 13.86 -6.60 -5.49
N ALA A 81 14.73 -6.01 -4.67
CA ALA A 81 15.47 -4.79 -5.01
C ALA A 81 16.26 -4.92 -6.33
N MET A 82 17.02 -6.00 -6.49
CA MET A 82 17.79 -6.27 -7.70
C MET A 82 16.89 -6.45 -8.93
N THR A 83 15.76 -7.14 -8.79
CA THR A 83 14.82 -7.32 -9.91
C THR A 83 14.07 -6.06 -10.29
N LEU A 84 13.87 -5.14 -9.35
CA LEU A 84 13.30 -3.82 -9.61
C LEU A 84 14.31 -2.92 -10.33
N GLU A 85 15.56 -2.92 -9.87
CA GLU A 85 16.65 -2.18 -10.51
C GLU A 85 16.86 -2.64 -11.96
N LEU A 86 17.14 -3.93 -12.18
CA LEU A 86 17.45 -4.45 -13.52
C LEU A 86 16.22 -4.51 -14.42
N GLY A 87 15.09 -4.90 -13.85
CA GLY A 87 13.89 -5.21 -14.61
C GLY A 87 13.03 -3.99 -14.95
N LEU A 88 13.07 -2.94 -14.12
CA LEU A 88 12.31 -1.70 -14.32
C LEU A 88 13.21 -0.48 -14.50
N LYS A 89 14.53 -0.69 -14.51
CA LYS A 89 15.55 0.37 -14.64
C LYS A 89 15.40 1.45 -13.58
N LEU A 90 14.96 1.05 -12.38
CA LEU A 90 14.88 1.97 -11.24
C LEU A 90 16.28 2.30 -10.74
N VAL A 91 16.45 3.51 -10.23
CA VAL A 91 17.67 3.91 -9.53
C VAL A 91 17.88 2.96 -8.33
N PRO A 92 19.10 2.44 -8.08
CA PRO A 92 19.34 1.44 -7.04
C PRO A 92 18.79 1.84 -5.65
N GLU A 93 18.91 3.12 -5.29
CA GLU A 93 18.37 3.64 -4.02
C GLU A 93 16.85 3.58 -3.95
N ILE A 94 16.16 3.91 -5.05
CA ILE A 94 14.68 3.83 -5.14
C ILE A 94 14.24 2.37 -5.11
N ALA A 95 14.90 1.52 -5.90
CA ALA A 95 14.62 0.09 -5.95
C ALA A 95 14.75 -0.57 -4.58
N LYS A 96 15.78 -0.20 -3.82
CA LYS A 96 15.99 -0.67 -2.45
C LYS A 96 14.87 -0.22 -1.51
N LYS A 97 14.54 1.08 -1.48
CA LYS A 97 13.48 1.60 -0.59
C LYS A 97 12.12 0.96 -0.88
N VAL A 98 11.75 0.86 -2.15
CA VAL A 98 10.51 0.20 -2.58
C VAL A 98 10.53 -1.27 -2.14
N ALA A 99 11.63 -1.98 -2.35
CA ALA A 99 11.73 -3.39 -1.95
C ALA A 99 11.65 -3.58 -0.43
N ASP A 100 12.30 -2.73 0.36
CA ASP A 100 12.28 -2.80 1.82
C ASP A 100 10.85 -2.57 2.36
N GLU A 101 10.20 -1.47 1.96
CA GLU A 101 8.81 -1.17 2.39
C GLU A 101 7.82 -2.25 1.93
N THR A 102 8.03 -2.79 0.73
CA THR A 102 7.20 -3.86 0.20
C THR A 102 7.41 -5.18 0.94
N ASN A 103 8.65 -5.53 1.26
CA ASN A 103 8.97 -6.73 2.02
C ASN A 103 8.42 -6.66 3.44
N ASP A 104 8.45 -5.48 4.07
CA ASP A 104 7.82 -5.25 5.37
C ASP A 104 6.30 -5.44 5.28
N PHE A 105 5.66 -4.88 4.25
CA PHE A 105 4.23 -5.06 4.00
C PHE A 105 3.86 -6.54 3.80
N ILE A 106 4.59 -7.26 2.94
CA ILE A 106 4.38 -8.70 2.69
C ILE A 106 4.59 -9.49 3.99
N SER A 107 5.65 -9.20 4.74
CA SER A 107 5.96 -9.94 5.97
C SER A 107 4.85 -9.74 7.01
N SER A 108 4.37 -8.51 7.18
CA SER A 108 3.23 -8.21 8.06
C SER A 108 1.97 -8.93 7.61
N ALA A 109 1.63 -8.88 6.32
CA ALA A 109 0.47 -9.56 5.78
C ALA A 109 0.54 -11.07 5.97
N MET A 110 1.69 -11.69 5.72
CA MET A 110 1.88 -13.13 5.87
C MET A 110 1.80 -13.61 7.32
N VAL A 111 2.16 -12.77 8.29
CA VAL A 111 1.92 -13.06 9.72
C VAL A 111 0.42 -13.07 10.02
N GLN A 112 -0.32 -12.07 9.54
CA GLN A 112 -1.77 -11.95 9.74
C GLN A 112 -2.55 -13.11 9.09
N LEU A 113 -2.15 -13.50 7.86
CA LEU A 113 -2.74 -14.64 7.17
C LEU A 113 -2.50 -15.97 7.91
N LYS A 114 -1.36 -16.11 8.61
CA LYS A 114 -1.04 -17.32 9.38
C LYS A 114 -1.68 -17.35 10.77
N SER A 115 -1.93 -16.19 11.39
CA SER A 115 -2.61 -16.11 12.68
C SER A 115 -4.13 -16.24 12.58
N GLY A 116 -4.70 -16.19 11.37
CA GLY A 116 -6.15 -16.24 11.15
C GLY A 116 -6.88 -14.95 11.56
N GLU A 117 -6.14 -13.92 11.97
CA GLU A 117 -6.67 -12.59 12.28
C GLU A 117 -6.63 -11.75 11.00
N ILE A 118 -7.70 -11.82 10.22
CA ILE A 118 -7.98 -10.83 9.19
C ILE A 118 -8.38 -9.54 9.90
N VAL A 119 -7.41 -8.78 10.38
CA VAL A 119 -7.67 -7.40 10.81
C VAL A 119 -7.94 -6.63 9.53
N GLN A 120 -9.21 -6.33 9.28
CA GLN A 120 -9.59 -5.26 8.38
C GLN A 120 -8.76 -4.04 8.82
N PRO A 121 -7.91 -3.43 7.97
CA PRO A 121 -7.44 -2.09 8.28
C PRO A 121 -8.71 -1.26 8.39
N GLU A 122 -8.97 -0.85 9.62
CA GLU A 122 -10.05 0.03 10.00
C GLU A 122 -9.99 1.22 9.05
N LYS A 123 -11.11 1.43 8.35
CA LYS A 123 -11.35 2.64 7.57
C LYS A 123 -11.33 3.81 8.55
N GLU A 124 -10.19 4.41 8.75
CA GLU A 124 -10.10 5.84 9.03
C GLU A 124 -9.63 6.45 7.72
N LEU A 125 -10.53 6.90 6.84
CA LEU A 125 -11.16 8.23 6.88
C LEU A 125 -12.10 8.33 5.66
N PRO A 126 -13.17 9.15 5.65
CA PRO A 126 -12.97 10.60 5.47
C PRO A 126 -14.07 11.55 6.00
N GLY A 127 -13.63 12.74 6.44
CA GLY A 127 -14.28 13.99 6.03
C GLY A 127 -15.10 14.77 7.07
N GLU A 128 -14.87 16.09 7.03
CA GLU A 128 -15.64 17.22 7.59
C GLU A 128 -15.52 17.45 9.12
N THR A 129 -14.95 18.57 9.57
CA THR A 129 -15.39 19.94 9.23
C THR A 129 -14.27 20.95 9.44
N ILE A 130 -14.12 21.87 8.49
CA ILE A 130 -13.58 23.19 8.75
C ILE A 130 -14.53 23.84 9.77
N VAL A 131 -14.03 24.16 10.96
CA VAL A 131 -14.65 25.18 11.82
C VAL A 131 -13.60 26.25 12.06
N GLU A 132 -13.73 27.31 11.27
CA GLU A 132 -13.30 28.64 11.63
C GLU A 132 -14.00 29.06 12.94
N GLU A 133 -13.25 29.73 13.82
CA GLU A 133 -13.70 30.78 14.76
C GLU A 133 -13.30 30.57 16.24
N LYS A 134 -12.19 31.24 16.59
CA LYS A 134 -11.88 31.98 17.84
C LYS A 134 -12.74 31.71 19.09
N PRO A 135 -12.09 31.51 20.25
CA PRO A 135 -12.58 32.06 21.51
C PRO A 135 -11.83 33.34 21.89
N LYS A 136 -12.61 34.38 22.23
CA LYS A 136 -12.18 35.64 22.84
C LYS A 136 -11.44 35.39 24.17
N ARG A 137 -10.48 36.29 24.45
CA ARG A 137 -9.74 36.49 25.72
C ARG A 137 -10.58 36.24 26.99
N PRO A 138 -9.96 35.78 28.09
CA PRO A 138 -10.23 36.29 29.42
C PRO A 138 -9.10 37.25 29.85
N SER A 139 -9.46 38.52 30.04
CA SER A 139 -9.54 39.21 31.33
C SER A 139 -8.21 39.74 31.85
N SER A 140 -8.17 41.07 31.92
CA SER A 140 -7.14 41.90 32.51
C SER A 140 -7.00 41.76 34.02
N LYS A 141 -5.80 42.09 34.50
CA LYS A 141 -5.37 42.57 35.84
C LYS A 141 -4.88 41.53 36.85
N ASP A 142 -3.58 41.62 37.13
CA ASP A 142 -3.01 42.05 38.42
C ASP A 142 -1.61 42.62 38.10
N VAL A 143 -1.32 43.93 38.11
CA VAL A 143 -1.19 44.89 39.22
C VAL A 143 -0.28 44.40 40.37
N TYR A 144 0.94 44.96 40.33
CA TYR A 144 1.93 45.23 41.40
C TYR A 144 2.70 44.06 42.05
N ARG A 145 4.05 44.18 42.11
CA ARG A 145 4.76 44.75 43.27
C ARG A 145 6.31 44.64 43.14
N GLU A 146 6.97 45.83 43.18
CA GLU A 146 8.29 46.21 43.76
C GLU A 146 9.57 45.38 43.47
N SER A 147 10.81 45.90 43.49
CA SER A 147 11.45 47.23 43.61
C SER A 147 12.96 47.01 43.33
N VAL A 148 13.73 48.11 43.31
CA VAL A 148 15.20 48.18 43.52
C VAL A 148 16.02 47.82 42.25
N GLU A 149 16.92 48.65 41.72
CA GLU A 149 17.92 49.56 42.32
C GLU A 149 18.23 50.74 41.39
#